data_AF-A0A947G605-F1
#
_entry.id   AF-A0A947G605-F1
#
_cell.length_a   1.000
_cell.length_b   1.000
_cell.length_c   1.000
_cell.angle_alpha   90.00
_cell.angle_beta   90.00
_cell.angle_gamma   90.00
#
_symmetry.space_group_name_H-M   'P 1'
#
loop_
_entity.id
_entity.type
_entity.pdbx_description
1 polymer ?
#
loop_
_entity_poly.entity_id
_entity_poly.type
_entity_poly.pdbx_seq_one_letter_code
_entity_poly.pdbx_strand_id
1 'polypeptide(L)'
;MIKRELRLAVVIYGGASLAVYMHGVTKELLKLVRASKVLHEMGRARALSAQFTDGADHREHDTEAVYFELLKKVNERQHFRVVVDVIAGASAGAINGVMLGKALVDDGKLDVQTPLWLTDADVDYLGNPRPRFQKWYLYPLLRALAHWLPKEIGTTPETREKLASFVRSSWFEPPFSGKRLCTHFFQALEAMVASRRPGSSLLPVGQRLDVYASVTDLTGYPNRLRLNEALVATDRAHSAYCQLTHQGDGDCDFDDANLPALVWAARSSSSFAGAFPPFEHQELTSLLAERGQEWPGEERFLNESLLVEHDVPARERFDPRQRLYVDGGIVNNKPFDAAMAALSQRPADRHVDRFVLYIEPDPKVEPPENPSQSIGYLGTIHAALSTIPRNQPILEELEEIVDQDRRVQINRRLVEAEQPRVVEKVRSLLA
;
A
#
# COMPACT_ATOMS: atom_id res chain seq x y z
N MET A 1 -12.50 -31.79 3.15
CA MET A 1 -11.88 -31.18 4.35
C MET A 1 -12.27 -29.71 4.35
N ILE A 2 -13.01 -29.24 5.37
CA ILE A 2 -13.44 -27.84 5.43
C ILE A 2 -12.19 -27.00 5.67
N LYS A 3 -11.69 -26.34 4.62
CA LYS A 3 -10.50 -25.48 4.68
C LYS A 3 -10.90 -24.18 5.36
N ARG A 4 -10.46 -23.93 6.59
CA ARG A 4 -10.60 -22.60 7.20
C ARG A 4 -9.56 -21.67 6.59
N GLU A 5 -9.88 -20.40 6.49
CA GLU A 5 -8.94 -19.38 6.03
C GLU A 5 -8.82 -18.28 7.08
N LEU A 6 -7.57 -17.92 7.40
CA LEU A 6 -7.26 -16.70 8.11
C LEU A 6 -6.89 -15.67 7.04
N ARG A 7 -7.77 -14.69 6.83
CA ARG A 7 -7.61 -13.70 5.77
C ARG A 7 -7.17 -12.37 6.35
N LEU A 8 -6.10 -11.83 5.79
CA LEU A 8 -5.49 -10.58 6.20
C LEU A 8 -5.90 -9.47 5.24
N ALA A 9 -6.40 -8.36 5.79
CA ALA A 9 -6.40 -7.07 5.12
C ALA A 9 -5.26 -6.23 5.66
N VAL A 10 -4.30 -5.90 4.81
CA VAL A 10 -3.07 -5.23 5.20
C VAL A 10 -3.18 -3.75 4.85
N VAL A 11 -3.10 -2.88 5.85
CA VAL A 11 -3.11 -1.42 5.66
C VAL A 11 -1.72 -0.89 5.99
N ILE A 12 -1.06 -0.29 5.01
CA ILE A 12 0.32 0.19 5.07
C ILE A 12 0.35 1.70 4.96
N TYR A 13 0.59 2.40 6.07
CA TYR A 13 0.64 3.86 6.05
C TYR A 13 1.91 4.38 5.39
N GLY A 14 1.82 5.57 4.82
CA GLY A 14 2.95 6.24 4.18
C GLY A 14 3.95 6.81 5.18
N GLY A 15 5.19 6.97 4.73
CA GLY A 15 6.27 7.56 5.53
C GLY A 15 7.62 7.43 4.82
N ALA A 16 8.20 8.55 4.38
CA ALA A 16 9.38 8.55 3.51
C ALA A 16 10.59 7.82 4.12
N SER A 17 10.95 8.12 5.38
CA SER A 17 12.12 7.52 6.04
C SER A 17 11.90 6.09 6.54
N LEU A 18 10.68 5.55 6.41
CA LEU A 18 10.26 4.27 7.01
C LEU A 18 9.87 3.23 5.96
N ALA A 19 10.10 3.53 4.68
CA ALA A 19 9.84 2.61 3.58
C ALA A 19 10.59 1.28 3.72
N VAL A 20 11.80 1.30 4.27
CA VAL A 20 12.61 0.10 4.56
C VAL A 20 11.95 -0.78 5.62
N TYR A 21 11.32 -0.17 6.64
CA TYR A 21 10.57 -0.90 7.66
C TYR A 21 9.35 -1.60 7.05
N MET A 22 8.58 -0.88 6.22
CA MET A 22 7.42 -1.45 5.51
C MET A 22 7.84 -2.60 4.58
N HIS A 23 8.97 -2.45 3.90
CA HIS A 23 9.57 -3.52 3.08
C HIS A 23 9.90 -4.76 3.92
N GLY A 24 10.50 -4.58 5.09
CA GLY A 24 10.75 -5.65 6.05
C GLY A 24 9.47 -6.38 6.47
N VAL A 25 8.43 -5.64 6.85
CA VAL A 25 7.14 -6.23 7.27
C VAL A 25 6.45 -6.98 6.11
N THR A 26 6.41 -6.39 4.92
CA THR A 26 5.79 -7.03 3.75
C THR A 26 6.54 -8.28 3.29
N LYS A 27 7.87 -8.32 3.44
CA LYS A 27 8.66 -9.55 3.27
C LYS A 27 8.22 -10.65 4.23
N GLU A 28 8.11 -10.34 5.53
CA GLU A 28 7.69 -11.33 6.52
C GLU A 28 6.25 -11.83 6.26
N LEU A 29 5.34 -10.96 5.81
CA LEU A 29 4.00 -11.36 5.38
C LEU A 29 4.02 -12.32 4.19
N LEU A 30 4.82 -12.04 3.17
CA LEU A 30 4.99 -12.92 2.02
C LEU A 30 5.50 -14.30 2.45
N LYS A 31 6.53 -14.33 3.31
CA LYS A 31 7.12 -15.55 3.85
C LYS A 31 6.13 -16.36 4.68
N LEU A 32 5.30 -15.70 5.50
CA LEU A 32 4.21 -16.32 6.25
C LEU A 32 3.20 -17.01 5.31
N VAL A 33 2.75 -16.31 4.26
CA VAL A 33 1.80 -16.87 3.28
C VAL A 33 2.43 -18.05 2.53
N ARG A 34 3.69 -17.95 2.12
CA ARG A 34 4.43 -19.04 1.47
C ARG A 34 4.54 -20.27 2.37
N ALA A 35 4.96 -20.10 3.63
CA ALA A 35 5.00 -21.17 4.62
C ALA A 35 3.63 -21.82 4.83
N SER A 36 2.56 -21.01 4.91
CA SER A 36 1.19 -21.50 5.04
C SER A 36 0.72 -22.32 3.83
N LYS A 37 1.04 -21.87 2.61
CA LYS A 37 0.75 -22.61 1.37
C LYS A 37 1.46 -23.97 1.37
N VAL A 38 2.76 -24.00 1.63
CA VAL A 38 3.55 -25.24 1.64
C VAL A 38 2.99 -26.24 2.65
N LEU A 39 2.69 -25.79 3.87
CA LEU A 39 2.06 -26.61 4.91
C LEU A 39 0.72 -27.19 4.46
N HIS A 40 -0.10 -26.36 3.80
CA HIS A 40 -1.41 -26.77 3.31
C HIS A 40 -1.32 -27.74 2.12
N GLU A 41 -0.34 -27.59 1.22
CA GLU A 41 -0.11 -28.50 0.08
C GLU A 41 0.39 -29.87 0.53
N MET A 42 1.22 -29.95 1.57
CA MET A 42 1.69 -31.23 2.12
C MET A 42 0.56 -32.06 2.74
N GLY A 43 -0.48 -31.39 3.25
CA GLY A 43 -1.56 -32.03 4.00
C GLY A 43 -1.13 -32.50 5.39
N ARG A 44 -2.13 -32.64 6.28
CA ARG A 44 -1.93 -32.86 7.72
C ARG A 44 -1.04 -34.06 8.06
N ALA A 45 -1.25 -35.20 7.40
CA ALA A 45 -0.56 -36.45 7.74
C ALA A 45 0.95 -36.35 7.49
N ARG A 46 1.36 -35.68 6.41
CA ARG A 46 2.77 -35.49 6.06
C ARG A 46 3.40 -34.32 6.80
N ALA A 47 2.64 -33.24 7.03
CA ALA A 47 3.11 -32.02 7.68
C ALA A 47 3.66 -32.25 9.11
N LEU A 48 3.12 -33.22 9.86
CA LEU A 48 3.54 -33.48 11.24
C LEU A 48 5.02 -33.88 11.36
N SER A 49 5.54 -34.62 10.39
CA SER A 49 6.95 -35.04 10.35
C SER A 49 7.79 -34.28 9.33
N ALA A 50 7.17 -33.52 8.44
CA ALA A 50 7.87 -32.75 7.40
C ALA A 50 8.46 -31.44 7.95
N GLN A 51 9.48 -30.97 7.24
CA GLN A 51 10.09 -29.65 7.34
C GLN A 51 9.68 -28.80 6.13
N PHE A 52 9.86 -27.48 6.23
CA PHE A 52 9.56 -26.56 5.12
C PHE A 52 10.27 -26.96 3.82
N THR A 53 11.52 -27.42 3.90
CA THR A 53 12.37 -27.85 2.79
C THR A 53 11.87 -29.10 2.05
N ASP A 54 10.97 -29.88 2.66
CA ASP A 54 10.32 -31.03 2.02
C ASP A 54 9.23 -30.60 1.01
N GLY A 55 8.96 -29.30 0.92
CA GLY A 55 7.99 -28.70 0.03
C GLY A 55 8.44 -28.68 -1.43
N ALA A 56 7.56 -28.19 -2.30
CA ALA A 56 7.83 -28.13 -3.74
C ALA A 56 8.62 -26.88 -4.17
N ASP A 57 8.99 -26.02 -3.21
CA ASP A 57 9.84 -24.84 -3.42
C ASP A 57 11.20 -25.09 -2.76
N HIS A 58 12.25 -25.10 -3.58
CA HIS A 58 13.64 -25.34 -3.16
C HIS A 58 14.52 -24.10 -3.29
N ARG A 59 13.91 -22.92 -3.49
CA ARG A 59 14.64 -21.65 -3.48
C ARG A 59 15.23 -21.41 -2.08
N GLU A 60 16.25 -20.56 -2.03
CA GLU A 60 16.75 -20.02 -0.76
C GLU A 60 15.59 -19.42 0.06
N HIS A 61 15.58 -19.76 1.35
CA HIS A 61 14.54 -19.40 2.31
C HIS A 61 15.20 -18.90 3.60
N ASP A 62 14.43 -18.17 4.39
CA ASP A 62 14.87 -17.52 5.61
C ASP A 62 13.86 -17.86 6.73
N THR A 63 13.07 -16.88 7.16
CA THR A 63 12.07 -17.03 8.23
C THR A 63 10.86 -17.87 7.82
N GLU A 64 10.71 -18.27 6.54
CA GLU A 64 9.67 -19.21 6.10
C GLU A 64 9.66 -20.51 6.92
N ALA A 65 10.84 -21.07 7.22
CA ALA A 65 10.95 -22.30 8.00
C ALA A 65 10.44 -22.12 9.44
N VAL A 66 10.67 -20.93 10.02
CA VAL A 66 10.18 -20.57 11.36
C VAL A 66 8.66 -20.44 11.36
N TYR A 67 8.10 -19.74 10.36
CA TYR A 67 6.64 -19.64 10.19
C TYR A 67 5.99 -20.99 9.94
N PHE A 68 6.63 -21.87 9.17
CA PHE A 68 6.13 -23.22 8.92
C PHE A 68 5.99 -24.01 10.22
N GLU A 69 7.01 -24.03 11.07
CA GLU A 69 6.97 -24.72 12.37
C GLU A 69 5.96 -24.09 13.34
N LEU A 70 5.82 -22.76 13.33
CA LEU A 70 4.80 -22.07 14.13
C LEU A 70 3.38 -22.45 13.67
N LEU A 71 3.12 -22.36 12.37
CA LEU A 71 1.83 -22.68 11.77
C LEU A 71 1.48 -24.15 11.96
N LYS A 72 2.46 -25.06 11.86
CA LYS A 72 2.30 -26.49 12.12
C LYS A 72 1.74 -26.73 13.53
N LYS A 73 2.30 -26.09 14.56
CA LYS A 73 1.81 -26.16 15.95
C LYS A 73 0.39 -25.59 16.10
N VAL A 74 0.13 -24.42 15.52
CA VAL A 74 -1.20 -23.78 15.60
C VAL A 74 -2.27 -24.60 14.87
N ASN A 75 -1.91 -25.17 13.72
CA ASN A 75 -2.79 -25.98 12.88
C ASN A 75 -3.01 -27.41 13.39
N GLU A 76 -2.43 -27.82 14.52
CA GLU A 76 -2.86 -29.04 15.21
C GLU A 76 -4.33 -28.96 15.63
N ARG A 77 -4.82 -27.75 15.92
CA ARG A 77 -6.17 -27.49 16.44
C ARG A 77 -7.06 -26.68 15.49
N GLN A 78 -6.51 -25.65 14.84
CA GLN A 78 -7.33 -24.65 14.15
C GLN A 78 -7.54 -24.90 12.64
N HIS A 79 -6.62 -25.65 12.02
CA HIS A 79 -6.71 -26.09 10.61
C HIS A 79 -7.04 -24.99 9.58
N PHE A 80 -6.20 -23.96 9.49
CA PHE A 80 -6.40 -22.86 8.53
C PHE A 80 -5.22 -22.64 7.57
N ARG A 81 -5.50 -21.97 6.45
CA ARG A 81 -4.50 -21.35 5.56
C ARG A 81 -4.52 -19.83 5.75
N VAL A 82 -3.35 -19.20 5.83
CA VAL A 82 -3.20 -17.75 5.84
C VAL A 82 -3.25 -17.25 4.40
N VAL A 83 -4.06 -16.22 4.15
CA VAL A 83 -4.14 -15.55 2.85
C VAL A 83 -4.25 -14.04 3.05
N VAL A 84 -3.73 -13.27 2.09
CA VAL A 84 -3.93 -11.82 2.04
C VAL A 84 -5.00 -11.53 1.00
N ASP A 85 -6.03 -10.81 1.42
CA ASP A 85 -7.22 -10.48 0.62
C ASP A 85 -7.15 -9.05 0.09
N VAL A 86 -6.83 -8.12 0.98
CA VAL A 86 -6.79 -6.69 0.65
C VAL A 86 -5.45 -6.14 1.07
N ILE A 87 -4.87 -5.29 0.23
CA ILE A 87 -3.71 -4.49 0.56
C ILE A 87 -4.08 -3.04 0.27
N ALA A 88 -3.90 -2.15 1.22
CA ALA A 88 -4.18 -0.74 1.05
C ALA A 88 -2.95 0.05 1.49
N GLY A 89 -2.44 0.93 0.65
CA GLY A 89 -1.21 1.66 0.91
C GLY A 89 -1.26 3.12 0.46
N ALA A 90 -0.49 3.96 1.15
CA ALA A 90 -0.26 5.35 0.79
C ALA A 90 1.25 5.62 0.65
N SER A 91 1.68 6.42 -0.32
CA SER A 91 3.10 6.79 -0.47
C SER A 91 4.02 5.56 -0.60
N ALA A 92 5.10 5.51 0.17
CA ALA A 92 5.95 4.34 0.34
C ALA A 92 5.19 3.05 0.71
N GLY A 93 4.07 3.16 1.43
CA GLY A 93 3.19 2.03 1.74
C GLY A 93 2.48 1.49 0.51
N ALA A 94 2.09 2.35 -0.43
CA ALA A 94 1.52 1.93 -1.71
C ALA A 94 2.55 1.19 -2.57
N ILE A 95 3.80 1.67 -2.62
CA ILE A 95 4.89 0.97 -3.33
C ILE A 95 5.05 -0.44 -2.77
N ASN A 96 5.21 -0.57 -1.45
CA ASN A 96 5.37 -1.88 -0.80
C ASN A 96 4.12 -2.76 -0.97
N GLY A 97 2.93 -2.16 -0.97
CA GLY A 97 1.67 -2.87 -1.18
C GLY A 97 1.51 -3.43 -2.59
N VAL A 98 1.84 -2.64 -3.62
CA VAL A 98 1.83 -3.07 -5.03
C VAL A 98 2.83 -4.21 -5.26
N MET A 99 4.04 -4.07 -4.72
CA MET A 99 5.07 -5.10 -4.83
C MET A 99 4.68 -6.38 -4.08
N LEU A 100 4.14 -6.27 -2.87
CA LEU A 100 3.59 -7.42 -2.14
C LEU A 100 2.47 -8.10 -2.94
N GLY A 101 1.57 -7.33 -3.55
CA GLY A 101 0.51 -7.85 -4.41
C GLY A 101 1.05 -8.68 -5.58
N LYS A 102 2.01 -8.13 -6.34
CA LYS A 102 2.67 -8.86 -7.43
C LYS A 102 3.39 -10.11 -6.93
N ALA A 103 4.06 -10.05 -5.78
CA ALA A 103 4.73 -11.21 -5.19
C ALA A 103 3.74 -12.32 -4.77
N LEU A 104 2.56 -11.96 -4.26
CA LEU A 104 1.51 -12.90 -3.89
C LEU A 104 0.90 -13.60 -5.12
N VAL A 105 0.65 -12.84 -6.18
CA VAL A 105 0.08 -13.38 -7.43
C VAL A 105 1.08 -14.30 -8.12
N ASP A 106 2.32 -13.88 -8.32
CA ASP A 106 3.33 -14.62 -9.09
C ASP A 106 4.17 -15.61 -8.27
N ASP A 107 4.05 -15.61 -6.94
CA ASP A 107 5.02 -16.30 -6.05
C ASP A 107 6.47 -15.87 -6.34
N GLY A 108 6.66 -14.58 -6.58
CA GLY A 108 7.95 -13.92 -6.83
C GLY A 108 8.74 -13.66 -5.54
N LYS A 109 10.03 -13.35 -5.68
CA LYS A 109 10.86 -12.90 -4.55
C LYS A 109 10.72 -11.39 -4.37
N LEU A 110 10.24 -10.94 -3.21
CA LEU A 110 10.21 -9.52 -2.86
C LEU A 110 11.62 -8.98 -2.52
N ASP A 111 12.57 -9.88 -2.20
CA ASP A 111 13.95 -9.50 -1.88
C ASP A 111 14.68 -8.76 -3.00
N VAL A 112 14.25 -8.93 -4.26
CA VAL A 112 14.82 -8.21 -5.42
C VAL A 112 14.60 -6.70 -5.34
N GLN A 113 13.65 -6.25 -4.51
CA GLN A 113 13.42 -4.83 -4.22
C GLN A 113 14.31 -4.32 -3.06
N THR A 114 15.03 -5.18 -2.34
CA THR A 114 15.89 -4.73 -1.23
C THR A 114 17.02 -3.80 -1.69
N PRO A 115 17.73 -4.09 -2.81
CA PRO A 115 18.71 -3.15 -3.37
C PRO A 115 18.09 -1.80 -3.76
N LEU A 116 16.83 -1.80 -4.23
CA LEU A 116 16.11 -0.56 -4.53
C LEU A 116 16.06 0.36 -3.30
N TRP A 117 15.72 -0.19 -2.14
CA TRP A 117 15.61 0.59 -0.91
C TRP A 117 16.95 0.95 -0.26
N LEU A 118 17.97 0.10 -0.41
CA LEU A 118 19.26 0.26 0.27
C LEU A 118 20.33 0.98 -0.55
N THR A 119 20.25 0.92 -1.88
CA THR A 119 21.29 1.39 -2.80
C THR A 119 20.76 2.46 -3.76
N ASP A 120 19.58 2.26 -4.34
CA ASP A 120 19.06 3.13 -5.40
C ASP A 120 18.12 4.23 -4.89
N ALA A 121 17.60 4.10 -3.67
CA ALA A 121 16.92 5.17 -2.94
C ALA A 121 17.91 6.17 -2.31
N ASP A 122 19.22 6.01 -2.56
CA ASP A 122 20.22 6.99 -2.15
C ASP A 122 20.03 8.28 -2.95
N VAL A 123 20.11 9.39 -2.23
CA VAL A 123 19.78 10.76 -2.69
C VAL A 123 20.59 11.14 -3.93
N ASP A 124 21.76 10.53 -4.11
CA ASP A 124 22.67 10.77 -5.22
C ASP A 124 22.22 10.12 -6.55
N TYR A 125 21.51 8.98 -6.53
CA TYR A 125 21.00 8.33 -7.74
C TYR A 125 19.66 8.91 -8.18
N LEU A 126 18.78 9.28 -7.25
CA LEU A 126 17.50 9.90 -7.57
C LEU A 126 17.63 11.39 -7.95
N GLY A 127 18.76 12.02 -7.63
CA GLY A 127 19.02 13.44 -7.87
C GLY A 127 19.03 13.85 -9.36
N ASN A 128 18.42 14.99 -9.67
CA ASN A 128 18.54 15.60 -11.01
C ASN A 128 19.99 16.03 -11.33
N PRO A 129 20.47 15.90 -12.58
CA PRO A 129 21.79 16.37 -12.98
C PRO A 129 21.92 17.89 -12.78
N ARG A 130 22.90 18.29 -11.96
CA ARG A 130 23.09 19.68 -11.53
C ARG A 130 23.53 20.58 -12.72
N PRO A 131 22.88 21.72 -12.99
CA PRO A 131 23.44 22.71 -13.92
C PRO A 131 24.74 23.31 -13.34
N ARG A 132 25.80 23.32 -14.16
CA ARG A 132 27.19 23.62 -13.77
C ARG A 132 27.48 25.09 -13.42
N PHE A 133 26.51 26.00 -13.62
CA PHE A 133 26.68 27.45 -13.43
C PHE A 133 25.69 27.99 -12.39
N GLN A 134 26.22 28.40 -11.25
CA GLN A 134 25.46 28.77 -10.05
C GLN A 134 25.20 30.28 -9.97
N LYS A 135 23.95 30.65 -9.66
CA LYS A 135 23.45 32.02 -9.47
C LYS A 135 23.98 32.64 -8.16
N TRP A 136 25.23 33.09 -8.18
CA TRP A 136 25.98 33.70 -7.06
C TRP A 136 25.27 34.85 -6.32
N TYR A 137 24.26 35.47 -6.95
CA TYR A 137 23.50 36.58 -6.39
C TYR A 137 22.51 36.21 -5.26
N LEU A 138 22.18 34.93 -5.05
CA LEU A 138 21.33 34.48 -3.92
C LEU A 138 22.10 34.20 -2.61
N TYR A 139 23.44 34.21 -2.65
CA TYR A 139 24.29 33.87 -1.50
C TYR A 139 24.08 34.74 -0.25
N PRO A 140 23.89 36.07 -0.33
CA PRO A 140 23.61 36.89 0.86
C PRO A 140 22.27 36.56 1.55
N LEU A 141 21.23 36.16 0.80
CA LEU A 141 19.92 35.80 1.37
C LEU A 141 19.98 34.47 2.13
N LEU A 142 20.67 33.47 1.56
CA LEU A 142 20.86 32.15 2.17
C LEU A 142 21.69 32.19 3.45
N ARG A 143 22.70 33.07 3.50
CA ARG A 143 23.55 33.25 4.69
C ARG A 143 22.78 33.89 5.87
N ALA A 144 21.79 34.73 5.57
CA ALA A 144 20.89 35.32 6.56
C ALA A 144 19.88 34.29 7.11
N LEU A 145 19.33 33.44 6.24
CA LEU A 145 18.43 32.34 6.62
C LEU A 145 19.13 31.26 7.46
N ALA A 146 20.40 30.96 7.18
CA ALA A 146 21.19 30.00 7.97
C ALA A 146 21.48 30.45 9.42
N HIS A 147 21.40 31.75 9.71
CA HIS A 147 21.50 32.27 11.08
C HIS A 147 20.21 32.10 11.90
N TRP A 148 19.10 31.71 11.25
CA TRP A 148 17.78 31.56 11.85
C TRP A 148 17.40 30.09 12.15
N LEU A 149 18.23 29.10 11.76
CA LEU A 149 18.00 27.70 12.11
C LEU A 149 18.62 27.32 13.48
N PRO A 150 17.90 26.57 14.35
CA PRO A 150 18.41 26.13 15.65
C PRO A 150 19.66 25.24 15.52
N LYS A 151 20.63 25.43 16.43
CA LYS A 151 21.96 24.77 16.42
C LYS A 151 21.97 23.27 16.74
N GLU A 152 20.81 22.63 16.91
CA GLU A 152 20.71 21.25 17.41
C GLU A 152 20.50 20.19 16.31
N ILE A 153 20.55 20.55 15.03
CA ILE A 153 20.45 19.59 13.92
C ILE A 153 21.85 19.18 13.44
N GLY A 154 22.21 17.92 13.68
CA GLY A 154 23.29 17.20 12.98
C GLY A 154 24.61 17.07 13.76
N THR A 155 24.76 15.98 14.51
CA THR A 155 26.02 15.57 15.15
C THR A 155 26.92 14.71 14.26
N THR A 156 26.43 14.19 13.13
CA THR A 156 27.22 13.39 12.19
C THR A 156 27.70 14.24 10.99
N PRO A 157 29.00 14.16 10.61
CA PRO A 157 29.56 14.93 9.50
C PRO A 157 28.85 14.66 8.15
N GLU A 158 28.44 13.41 7.92
CA GLU A 158 27.72 12.99 6.72
C GLU A 158 26.35 13.69 6.58
N THR A 159 25.63 13.82 7.69
CA THR A 159 24.32 14.49 7.73
C THR A 159 24.45 15.98 7.44
N ARG A 160 25.53 16.63 7.90
CA ARG A 160 25.83 18.04 7.59
C ARG A 160 26.21 18.25 6.14
N GLU A 161 26.95 17.32 5.54
CA GLU A 161 27.36 17.43 4.13
C GLU A 161 26.15 17.21 3.20
N LYS A 162 25.29 16.23 3.54
CA LYS A 162 24.00 15.96 2.86
C LYS A 162 23.02 17.14 3.01
N LEU A 163 22.84 17.71 4.21
CA LEU A 163 22.01 18.91 4.44
C LEU A 163 22.56 20.15 3.73
N ALA A 164 23.88 20.37 3.78
CA ALA A 164 24.50 21.50 3.10
C ALA A 164 24.38 21.35 1.57
N SER A 165 24.36 20.13 1.04
CA SER A 165 24.07 19.88 -0.38
C SER A 165 22.61 20.18 -0.73
N PHE A 166 21.67 19.87 0.18
CA PHE A 166 20.23 20.08 0.03
C PHE A 166 19.83 21.56 0.07
N VAL A 167 20.52 22.37 0.89
CA VAL A 167 20.33 23.84 0.90
C VAL A 167 20.95 24.50 -0.33
N ARG A 168 21.86 23.81 -1.03
CA ARG A 168 22.54 24.30 -2.25
C ARG A 168 21.80 23.94 -3.56
N SER A 169 20.83 23.04 -3.54
CA SER A 169 20.00 22.69 -4.71
C SER A 169 18.88 23.71 -4.92
N SER A 170 18.62 24.07 -6.18
CA SER A 170 17.59 25.00 -6.62
C SER A 170 16.26 24.76 -5.91
N TRP A 171 15.84 25.67 -5.03
CA TRP A 171 14.55 25.64 -4.30
C TRP A 171 13.29 25.71 -5.21
N PHE A 172 13.43 25.53 -6.53
CA PHE A 172 12.35 25.59 -7.52
C PHE A 172 12.20 24.34 -8.39
N GLU A 173 13.13 23.38 -8.35
CA GLU A 173 12.97 22.08 -9.02
C GLU A 173 13.02 20.97 -7.96
N PRO A 174 12.10 19.99 -8.00
CA PRO A 174 12.14 18.88 -7.05
C PRO A 174 13.51 18.18 -7.13
N PRO A 175 14.10 17.81 -5.98
CA PRO A 175 15.44 17.25 -5.93
C PRO A 175 15.53 15.92 -6.68
N PHE A 176 14.43 15.15 -6.76
CA PHE A 176 14.41 13.81 -7.33
C PHE A 176 13.68 13.71 -8.67
N SER A 177 14.18 12.82 -9.54
CA SER A 177 13.63 12.55 -10.87
C SER A 177 12.53 11.48 -10.83
N GLY A 178 11.30 11.87 -11.17
CA GLY A 178 10.18 10.92 -11.32
C GLY A 178 10.47 9.81 -12.33
N LYS A 179 11.05 10.16 -13.48
CA LYS A 179 11.38 9.20 -14.55
C LYS A 179 12.38 8.13 -14.10
N ARG A 180 13.38 8.50 -13.28
CA ARG A 180 14.31 7.52 -12.69
C ARG A 180 13.58 6.57 -11.76
N LEU A 181 12.69 7.11 -10.90
CA LEU A 181 11.87 6.30 -10.01
C LEU A 181 10.96 5.32 -10.78
N CYS A 182 10.31 5.77 -11.86
CA CYS A 182 9.53 4.88 -12.75
C CYS A 182 10.40 3.76 -13.34
N THR A 183 11.59 4.11 -13.85
CA THR A 183 12.52 3.13 -14.43
C THR A 183 12.92 2.08 -13.41
N HIS A 184 13.16 2.48 -12.16
CA HIS A 184 13.47 1.58 -11.08
C HIS A 184 12.30 0.66 -10.70
N PHE A 185 11.07 1.17 -10.67
CA PHE A 185 9.91 0.30 -10.42
C PHE A 185 9.75 -0.77 -11.51
N PHE A 186 9.98 -0.42 -12.79
CA PHE A 186 10.02 -1.40 -13.86
C PHE A 186 11.11 -2.47 -13.62
N GLN A 187 12.33 -2.05 -13.30
CA GLN A 187 13.43 -2.99 -13.03
C GLN A 187 13.11 -3.94 -11.86
N ALA A 188 12.52 -3.42 -10.78
CA ALA A 188 12.13 -4.22 -9.64
C ALA A 188 11.05 -5.25 -10.01
N LEU A 189 9.99 -4.81 -10.71
CA LEU A 189 8.91 -5.69 -11.16
C LEU A 189 9.40 -6.74 -12.17
N GLU A 190 10.24 -6.37 -13.12
CA GLU A 190 10.85 -7.29 -14.09
C GLU A 190 11.75 -8.33 -13.39
N ALA A 191 12.52 -7.91 -12.37
CA ALA A 191 13.30 -8.83 -11.54
C ALA A 191 12.40 -9.79 -10.72
N MET A 192 11.24 -9.30 -10.24
CA MET A 192 10.26 -10.15 -9.56
C MET A 192 9.69 -11.20 -10.52
N VAL A 193 9.31 -10.80 -11.73
CA VAL A 193 8.84 -11.71 -12.79
C VAL A 193 9.90 -12.77 -13.10
N ALA A 194 11.17 -12.38 -13.22
CA ALA A 194 12.27 -13.32 -13.47
C ALA A 194 12.50 -14.32 -12.32
N SER A 195 12.17 -13.95 -11.08
CA SER A 195 12.36 -14.78 -9.88
C SER A 195 11.19 -15.74 -9.57
N ARG A 196 10.10 -15.65 -10.33
CA ARG A 196 8.86 -16.37 -10.06
C ARG A 196 8.98 -17.87 -10.30
N ARG A 197 8.19 -18.64 -9.56
CA ARG A 197 8.09 -20.09 -9.76
C ARG A 197 7.03 -20.38 -10.83
N PRO A 198 7.37 -21.02 -11.96
CA PRO A 198 6.41 -21.24 -13.05
C PRO A 198 5.14 -21.98 -12.58
N GLY A 199 3.97 -21.44 -12.93
CA GLY A 199 2.66 -22.02 -12.57
C GLY A 199 2.34 -21.99 -11.07
N SER A 200 3.06 -21.21 -10.27
CA SER A 200 2.86 -21.08 -8.83
C SER A 200 2.23 -19.74 -8.50
N SER A 201 1.17 -19.76 -7.69
CA SER A 201 0.62 -18.55 -7.05
C SER A 201 0.50 -18.77 -5.54
N LEU A 202 0.71 -17.73 -4.73
CA LEU A 202 0.47 -17.81 -3.29
C LEU A 202 -1.01 -17.67 -2.93
N LEU A 203 -1.82 -17.17 -3.87
CA LEU A 203 -3.27 -17.10 -3.73
C LEU A 203 -3.91 -18.47 -3.98
N PRO A 204 -4.92 -18.89 -3.20
CA PRO A 204 -5.78 -20.01 -3.54
C PRO A 204 -6.53 -19.78 -4.86
N VAL A 205 -6.85 -20.87 -5.56
CA VAL A 205 -7.66 -20.82 -6.79
C VAL A 205 -9.01 -20.14 -6.51
N GLY A 206 -9.37 -19.19 -7.38
CA GLY A 206 -10.59 -18.38 -7.27
C GLY A 206 -10.53 -17.27 -6.21
N GLN A 207 -9.41 -17.09 -5.50
CA GLN A 207 -9.29 -16.03 -4.51
C GLN A 207 -9.05 -14.68 -5.18
N ARG A 208 -9.91 -13.72 -4.87
CA ARG A 208 -9.70 -12.32 -5.24
C ARG A 208 -8.63 -11.69 -4.35
N LEU A 209 -7.75 -10.88 -4.93
CA LEU A 209 -6.85 -9.95 -4.22
C LEU A 209 -7.10 -8.54 -4.77
N ASP A 210 -7.28 -7.58 -3.88
CA ASP A 210 -7.37 -6.15 -4.27
C ASP A 210 -6.25 -5.36 -3.62
N VAL A 211 -5.57 -4.55 -4.41
CA VAL A 211 -4.52 -3.64 -3.95
C VAL A 211 -4.95 -2.21 -4.24
N TYR A 212 -5.03 -1.39 -3.20
CA TYR A 212 -5.38 0.02 -3.27
C TYR A 212 -4.15 0.88 -3.02
N ALA A 213 -3.82 1.74 -3.97
CA ALA A 213 -2.82 2.79 -3.80
C ALA A 213 -3.54 4.14 -3.71
N SER A 214 -3.39 4.86 -2.59
CA SER A 214 -4.02 6.18 -2.45
C SER A 214 -3.28 7.24 -3.24
N VAL A 215 -4.04 8.11 -3.91
CA VAL A 215 -3.54 9.15 -4.80
C VAL A 215 -4.34 10.42 -4.56
N THR A 216 -3.68 11.57 -4.68
CA THR A 216 -4.34 12.88 -4.61
C THR A 216 -4.32 13.55 -5.99
N ASP A 217 -5.49 13.89 -6.56
CA ASP A 217 -5.57 14.80 -7.71
C ASP A 217 -5.34 16.24 -7.24
N LEU A 218 -4.27 16.88 -7.71
CA LEU A 218 -3.97 18.28 -7.37
C LEU A 218 -5.06 19.25 -7.83
N THR A 219 -5.70 18.97 -8.96
CA THR A 219 -6.75 19.84 -9.47
C THR A 219 -7.99 19.68 -8.62
N GLY A 220 -8.34 18.45 -8.28
CA GLY A 220 -9.58 18.08 -7.61
C GLY A 220 -10.77 18.05 -8.55
N TYR A 221 -11.87 17.52 -8.04
CA TYR A 221 -13.11 17.29 -8.78
C TYR A 221 -14.33 17.65 -7.92
N PRO A 222 -15.46 18.02 -8.56
CA PRO A 222 -16.65 18.42 -7.82
C PRO A 222 -17.29 17.21 -7.15
N ASN A 223 -17.36 17.24 -5.82
CA ASN A 223 -18.08 16.28 -5.00
C ASN A 223 -19.41 16.90 -4.53
N ARG A 224 -20.50 16.14 -4.64
CA ARG A 224 -21.84 16.61 -4.24
C ARG A 224 -22.20 16.04 -2.87
N LEU A 225 -22.18 16.91 -1.87
CA LEU A 225 -22.62 16.58 -0.51
C LEU A 225 -24.12 16.84 -0.40
N ARG A 226 -24.90 15.77 -0.31
CA ARG A 226 -26.34 15.87 -0.07
C ARG A 226 -26.60 16.01 1.42
N LEU A 227 -26.91 17.23 1.86
CA LEU A 227 -27.17 17.53 3.26
C LEU A 227 -28.63 17.22 3.64
N ASN A 228 -29.57 17.38 2.70
CA ASN A 228 -30.95 16.89 2.79
C ASN A 228 -31.58 16.76 1.38
N GLU A 229 -32.87 16.45 1.28
CA GLU A 229 -33.55 16.22 -0.01
C GLU A 229 -33.46 17.41 -0.99
N ALA A 230 -33.37 18.64 -0.47
CA ALA A 230 -33.39 19.90 -1.23
C ALA A 230 -32.04 20.64 -1.28
N LEU A 231 -31.10 20.34 -0.39
CA LEU A 231 -29.82 21.03 -0.24
C LEU A 231 -28.67 20.13 -0.68
N VAL A 232 -28.13 20.42 -1.87
CA VAL A 232 -26.90 19.82 -2.38
C VAL A 232 -25.81 20.87 -2.32
N ALA A 233 -24.84 20.68 -1.43
CA ALA A 233 -23.61 21.47 -1.42
C ALA A 233 -22.60 20.83 -2.38
N THR A 234 -21.82 21.65 -3.08
CA THR A 234 -20.68 21.20 -3.87
C THR A 234 -19.39 21.55 -3.16
N ASP A 235 -18.59 20.53 -2.89
CA ASP A 235 -17.23 20.66 -2.39
C ASP A 235 -16.24 20.17 -3.46
N ARG A 236 -14.95 20.46 -3.30
CA ARG A 236 -13.88 19.90 -4.16
C ARG A 236 -13.20 18.76 -3.43
N ALA A 237 -13.44 17.55 -3.89
CA ALA A 237 -12.69 16.39 -3.44
C ALA A 237 -11.40 16.25 -4.24
N HIS A 238 -10.37 15.73 -3.58
CA HIS A 238 -9.04 15.54 -4.16
C HIS A 238 -8.54 14.09 -4.03
N SER A 239 -9.19 13.27 -3.20
CA SER A 239 -8.80 11.88 -2.98
C SER A 239 -9.21 10.99 -4.15
N ALA A 240 -8.31 10.09 -4.53
CA ALA A 240 -8.54 9.03 -5.48
C ALA A 240 -7.77 7.77 -5.04
N TYR A 241 -8.09 6.62 -5.62
CA TYR A 241 -7.35 5.38 -5.39
C TYR A 241 -7.13 4.66 -6.71
N CYS A 242 -5.94 4.09 -6.88
CA CYS A 242 -5.75 3.06 -7.90
C CYS A 242 -6.10 1.72 -7.29
N GLN A 243 -7.11 1.04 -7.83
CA GLN A 243 -7.42 -0.34 -7.51
C GLN A 243 -6.80 -1.24 -8.57
N LEU A 244 -5.95 -2.17 -8.11
CA LEU A 244 -5.43 -3.27 -8.92
C LEU A 244 -6.02 -4.56 -8.39
N THR A 245 -6.65 -5.34 -9.27
CA THR A 245 -7.36 -6.56 -8.86
C THR A 245 -6.77 -7.78 -9.56
N HIS A 246 -6.63 -8.86 -8.79
CA HIS A 246 -6.52 -10.22 -9.31
C HIS A 246 -7.82 -10.96 -9.00
N GLN A 247 -8.53 -11.42 -10.03
CA GLN A 247 -9.72 -12.26 -9.87
C GLN A 247 -9.48 -13.68 -10.40
N GLY A 248 -8.81 -14.56 -9.66
CA GLY A 248 -8.78 -16.00 -9.97
C GLY A 248 -8.58 -16.34 -11.47
N ASP A 249 -9.57 -16.97 -12.08
CA ASP A 249 -9.58 -17.39 -13.51
C ASP A 249 -10.04 -16.27 -14.49
N GLY A 250 -10.24 -15.04 -14.01
CA GLY A 250 -10.72 -13.88 -14.76
C GLY A 250 -9.66 -12.79 -14.96
N ASP A 251 -10.08 -11.52 -14.91
CA ASP A 251 -9.18 -10.38 -15.11
C ASP A 251 -8.11 -10.29 -14.02
N CYS A 252 -6.86 -10.11 -14.45
CA CYS A 252 -5.69 -9.96 -13.59
C CYS A 252 -4.91 -8.70 -13.99
N ASP A 253 -4.89 -7.71 -13.10
CA ASP A 253 -4.09 -6.50 -13.32
C ASP A 253 -2.59 -6.72 -13.05
N PHE A 254 -2.23 -7.85 -12.44
CA PHE A 254 -0.85 -8.19 -12.07
C PHE A 254 -0.10 -8.93 -13.17
N ASP A 255 -0.69 -9.10 -14.36
CA ASP A 255 -0.04 -9.75 -15.49
C ASP A 255 1.18 -8.96 -16.00
N ASP A 256 2.13 -9.66 -16.62
CA ASP A 256 3.39 -9.07 -17.08
C ASP A 256 3.18 -7.98 -18.16
N ALA A 257 2.12 -8.09 -18.96
CA ALA A 257 1.74 -7.07 -19.94
C ALA A 257 1.17 -5.79 -19.28
N ASN A 258 0.80 -5.86 -18.00
CA ASN A 258 0.18 -4.77 -17.24
C ASN A 258 1.08 -4.22 -16.13
N LEU A 259 2.38 -4.56 -16.13
CA LEU A 259 3.36 -3.91 -15.25
C LEU A 259 3.30 -2.36 -15.28
N PRO A 260 2.99 -1.69 -16.41
CA PRO A 260 2.84 -0.25 -16.39
C PRO A 260 1.73 0.25 -15.45
N ALA A 261 0.64 -0.50 -15.26
CA ALA A 261 -0.42 -0.15 -14.29
C ALA A 261 0.10 -0.16 -12.84
N LEU A 262 0.94 -1.14 -12.50
CA LEU A 262 1.56 -1.25 -11.18
C LEU A 262 2.53 -0.08 -10.96
N VAL A 263 3.32 0.28 -11.97
CA VAL A 263 4.21 1.44 -11.92
C VAL A 263 3.41 2.74 -11.79
N TRP A 264 2.31 2.89 -12.54
CA TRP A 264 1.41 4.04 -12.45
C TRP A 264 0.89 4.21 -11.01
N ALA A 265 0.35 3.14 -10.42
CA ALA A 265 -0.18 3.15 -9.06
C ALA A 265 0.89 3.48 -8.01
N ALA A 266 2.07 2.86 -8.11
CA ALA A 266 3.18 3.10 -7.18
C ALA A 266 3.73 4.53 -7.31
N ARG A 267 3.97 5.02 -8.53
CA ARG A 267 4.56 6.33 -8.83
C ARG A 267 3.63 7.49 -8.50
N SER A 268 2.34 7.36 -8.84
CA SER A 268 1.33 8.39 -8.53
C SER A 268 1.20 8.58 -7.01
N SER A 269 1.13 7.47 -6.26
CA SER A 269 1.05 7.49 -4.80
C SER A 269 2.33 7.99 -4.13
N SER A 270 3.50 7.83 -4.75
CA SER A 270 4.79 8.25 -4.17
C SER A 270 5.28 9.65 -4.58
N SER A 271 4.39 10.48 -5.15
CA SER A 271 4.72 11.84 -5.64
C SER A 271 4.69 12.88 -4.51
N PHE A 272 5.62 12.76 -3.55
CA PHE A 272 5.66 13.64 -2.39
C PHE A 272 6.05 15.08 -2.76
N ALA A 273 5.20 16.05 -2.39
CA ALA A 273 5.42 17.47 -2.68
C ALA A 273 6.73 17.97 -2.07
N GLY A 274 7.60 18.52 -2.93
CA GLY A 274 8.92 19.03 -2.55
C GLY A 274 10.06 18.00 -2.65
N ALA A 275 9.77 16.71 -2.83
CA ALA A 275 10.77 15.68 -3.11
C ALA A 275 10.73 15.23 -4.58
N PHE A 276 9.53 14.93 -5.09
CA PHE A 276 9.31 14.49 -6.48
C PHE A 276 8.36 15.46 -7.21
N PRO A 277 8.47 15.59 -8.54
CA PRO A 277 7.45 16.27 -9.33
C PRO A 277 6.11 15.52 -9.23
N PRO A 278 4.97 16.23 -9.33
CA PRO A 278 3.68 15.60 -9.54
C PRO A 278 3.75 14.62 -10.69
N PHE A 279 3.07 13.49 -10.56
CA PHE A 279 3.02 12.48 -11.59
C PHE A 279 1.99 12.86 -12.65
N GLU A 280 2.41 12.74 -13.91
CA GLU A 280 1.57 12.89 -15.09
C GLU A 280 1.55 11.58 -15.86
N HIS A 281 0.40 11.22 -16.43
CA HIS A 281 0.30 10.03 -17.29
C HIS A 281 1.28 10.09 -18.49
N GLN A 282 1.58 11.29 -18.98
CA GLN A 282 2.54 11.49 -20.06
C GLN A 282 3.98 11.08 -19.67
N GLU A 283 4.35 11.16 -18.39
CA GLU A 283 5.65 10.71 -17.87
C GLU A 283 5.86 9.22 -18.16
N LEU A 284 4.83 8.41 -17.87
CA LEU A 284 4.89 6.96 -18.04
C LEU A 284 4.84 6.55 -19.51
N THR A 285 3.92 7.13 -20.29
CA THR A 285 3.80 6.81 -21.74
C THR A 285 5.06 7.18 -22.52
N SER A 286 5.71 8.30 -22.19
CA SER A 286 7.00 8.68 -22.78
C SER A 286 8.10 7.66 -22.44
N LEU A 287 8.14 7.20 -21.18
CA LEU A 287 9.09 6.18 -20.76
C LEU A 287 8.85 4.83 -21.47
N LEU A 288 7.59 4.43 -21.65
CA LEU A 288 7.24 3.22 -22.40
C LEU A 288 7.66 3.30 -23.86
N ALA A 289 7.45 4.45 -24.51
CA ALA A 289 7.87 4.70 -25.89
C ALA A 289 9.40 4.60 -26.03
N GLU A 290 10.16 5.16 -25.09
CA GLU A 290 11.63 5.04 -25.07
C GLU A 290 12.11 3.60 -24.87
N ARG A 291 11.34 2.79 -24.13
CA ARG A 291 11.62 1.36 -23.91
C ARG A 291 11.12 0.47 -25.05
N GLY A 292 10.39 1.03 -26.02
CA GLY A 292 9.73 0.26 -27.08
C GLY A 292 8.70 -0.75 -26.54
N GLN A 293 8.07 -0.43 -25.40
CA GLN A 293 7.06 -1.28 -24.75
C GLN A 293 5.65 -0.74 -25.02
N GLU A 294 4.73 -1.63 -25.35
CA GLU A 294 3.30 -1.29 -25.46
C GLU A 294 2.59 -1.58 -24.12
N TRP A 295 1.50 -0.86 -23.86
CA TRP A 295 0.63 -1.11 -22.71
C TRP A 295 -0.81 -1.36 -23.18
N PRO A 296 -1.16 -2.61 -23.55
CA PRO A 296 -2.50 -2.94 -24.05
C PRO A 296 -3.62 -2.63 -23.04
N GLY A 297 -3.31 -2.68 -21.74
CA GLY A 297 -4.24 -2.40 -20.64
C GLY A 297 -4.45 -0.92 -20.32
N GLU A 298 -3.80 0.01 -21.03
CA GLU A 298 -3.85 1.46 -20.72
C GLU A 298 -5.28 2.01 -20.63
N GLU A 299 -6.09 1.78 -21.66
CA GLU A 299 -7.47 2.28 -21.70
C GLU A 299 -8.33 1.69 -20.58
N ARG A 300 -8.24 0.37 -20.35
CA ARG A 300 -8.98 -0.30 -19.26
C ARG A 300 -8.58 0.31 -17.91
N PHE A 301 -7.29 0.43 -17.66
CA PHE A 301 -6.76 0.97 -16.40
C PHE A 301 -7.26 2.40 -16.13
N LEU A 302 -7.17 3.29 -17.13
CA LEU A 302 -7.60 4.68 -16.95
C LEU A 302 -9.12 4.83 -16.85
N ASN A 303 -9.89 3.92 -17.44
CA ASN A 303 -11.35 3.98 -17.41
C ASN A 303 -11.95 3.31 -16.18
N GLU A 304 -11.27 2.34 -15.57
CA GLU A 304 -11.85 1.46 -14.54
C GLU A 304 -11.04 1.39 -13.24
N SER A 305 -9.72 1.42 -13.30
CA SER A 305 -8.86 1.17 -12.12
C SER A 305 -8.61 2.40 -11.26
N LEU A 306 -8.76 3.62 -11.80
CA LEU A 306 -8.68 4.84 -11.01
C LEU A 306 -10.07 5.19 -10.48
N LEU A 307 -10.23 5.15 -9.16
CA LEU A 307 -11.50 5.33 -8.48
C LEU A 307 -11.52 6.61 -7.64
N VAL A 308 -12.69 7.23 -7.59
CA VAL A 308 -13.08 8.35 -6.74
C VAL A 308 -14.36 7.99 -6.00
N GLU A 309 -14.70 8.71 -4.92
CA GLU A 309 -16.01 8.57 -4.24
C GLU A 309 -16.47 7.10 -3.98
N HIS A 310 -15.65 6.27 -3.34
CA HIS A 310 -15.96 4.87 -2.97
C HIS A 310 -16.53 4.04 -4.16
N ASP A 311 -15.67 3.80 -5.16
CA ASP A 311 -15.90 2.91 -6.33
C ASP A 311 -16.45 3.56 -7.62
N VAL A 312 -16.52 4.89 -7.71
CA VAL A 312 -16.85 5.56 -8.97
C VAL A 312 -15.59 5.70 -9.83
N PRO A 313 -15.57 5.25 -11.10
CA PRO A 313 -14.43 5.47 -11.96
C PRO A 313 -14.15 6.96 -12.19
N ALA A 314 -12.89 7.37 -12.02
CA ALA A 314 -12.45 8.76 -12.15
C ALA A 314 -12.80 9.34 -13.52
N ARG A 315 -12.85 8.51 -14.57
CA ARG A 315 -13.25 8.87 -15.93
C ARG A 315 -14.63 9.54 -16.00
N GLU A 316 -15.55 9.21 -15.08
CA GLU A 316 -16.87 9.83 -14.99
C GLU A 316 -16.84 11.27 -14.46
N ARG A 317 -15.76 11.64 -13.77
CA ARG A 317 -15.57 12.98 -13.20
C ARG A 317 -14.57 13.81 -14.01
N PHE A 318 -13.52 13.19 -14.53
CA PHE A 318 -12.46 13.85 -15.30
C PHE A 318 -11.63 12.88 -16.13
N ASP A 319 -10.91 13.38 -17.14
CA ASP A 319 -9.94 12.58 -17.88
C ASP A 319 -8.67 12.34 -17.05
N PRO A 320 -8.33 11.10 -16.65
CA PRO A 320 -7.16 10.83 -15.84
C PRO A 320 -5.82 11.16 -16.51
N ARG A 321 -5.79 11.26 -17.85
CA ARG A 321 -4.59 11.60 -18.63
C ARG A 321 -4.18 13.06 -18.51
N GLN A 322 -5.12 13.93 -18.15
CA GLN A 322 -4.95 15.39 -18.13
C GLN A 322 -4.77 15.92 -16.71
N ARG A 323 -4.41 15.06 -15.75
CA ARG A 323 -4.33 15.38 -14.33
C ARG A 323 -2.92 15.23 -13.79
N LEU A 324 -2.71 15.93 -12.68
CA LEU A 324 -1.48 15.94 -11.90
C LEU A 324 -1.75 15.24 -10.58
N TYR A 325 -1.05 14.15 -10.35
CA TYR A 325 -1.21 13.34 -9.16
C TYR A 325 -0.07 13.56 -8.18
N VAL A 326 -0.42 13.73 -6.91
CA VAL A 326 0.54 13.78 -5.81
C VAL A 326 0.23 12.70 -4.78
N ASP A 327 1.15 12.55 -3.84
CA ASP A 327 1.06 11.58 -2.76
C ASP A 327 -0.31 11.62 -2.05
N GLY A 328 -0.90 10.45 -1.86
CA GLY A 328 -2.15 10.26 -1.13
C GLY A 328 -2.09 10.75 0.31
N GLY A 329 -0.90 10.77 0.93
CA GLY A 329 -0.66 11.24 2.29
C GLY A 329 -0.98 12.71 2.56
N ILE A 330 -1.27 13.52 1.52
CA ILE A 330 -1.67 14.92 1.65
C ILE A 330 -3.15 15.06 2.02
N VAL A 331 -4.03 14.22 1.47
CA VAL A 331 -5.50 14.34 1.64
C VAL A 331 -6.09 13.11 2.31
N ASN A 332 -5.57 11.92 2.03
CA ASN A 332 -5.94 10.68 2.71
C ASN A 332 -4.71 9.81 2.99
N ASN A 333 -4.10 10.05 4.15
CA ASN A 333 -2.96 9.26 4.63
C ASN A 333 -3.37 7.87 5.15
N LYS A 334 -4.65 7.52 5.10
CA LYS A 334 -5.23 6.36 5.77
C LYS A 334 -6.16 5.61 4.81
N PRO A 335 -5.65 4.73 3.93
CA PRO A 335 -6.49 3.98 3.00
C PRO A 335 -7.28 2.85 3.71
N PHE A 336 -7.63 3.06 4.98
CA PHE A 336 -8.39 2.16 5.83
C PHE A 336 -9.83 2.03 5.32
N ASP A 337 -10.47 3.14 4.95
CA ASP A 337 -11.81 3.15 4.35
C ASP A 337 -11.88 2.27 3.10
N ALA A 338 -10.88 2.38 2.22
CA ALA A 338 -10.79 1.55 1.02
C ALA A 338 -10.66 0.06 1.38
N ALA A 339 -9.88 -0.26 2.42
CA ALA A 339 -9.76 -1.63 2.90
C ALA A 339 -11.06 -2.16 3.51
N MET A 340 -11.75 -1.35 4.33
CA MET A 340 -13.00 -1.70 4.99
C MET A 340 -14.14 -1.88 3.98
N ALA A 341 -14.27 -0.97 3.02
CA ALA A 341 -15.22 -1.08 1.92
C ALA A 341 -15.01 -2.40 1.15
N ALA A 342 -13.77 -2.69 0.75
CA ALA A 342 -13.42 -3.93 0.04
C ALA A 342 -13.69 -5.20 0.86
N LEU A 343 -13.47 -5.15 2.18
CA LEU A 343 -13.74 -6.26 3.08
C LEU A 343 -15.24 -6.53 3.25
N SER A 344 -16.05 -5.47 3.33
CA SER A 344 -17.51 -5.58 3.53
C SER A 344 -18.20 -6.31 2.37
N GLN A 345 -17.67 -6.17 1.15
CA GLN A 345 -18.22 -6.76 -0.06
C GLN A 345 -17.64 -8.17 -0.35
N ARG A 346 -16.76 -8.69 0.51
CA ARG A 346 -15.95 -9.87 0.18
C ARG A 346 -16.67 -11.18 0.48
N PRO A 347 -16.92 -12.05 -0.53
CA PRO A 347 -17.59 -13.32 -0.31
C PRO A 347 -16.73 -14.27 0.54
N ALA A 348 -17.42 -15.15 1.27
CA ALA A 348 -16.82 -16.20 2.08
C ALA A 348 -17.48 -17.54 1.75
N ASP A 349 -16.94 -18.25 0.76
CA ASP A 349 -17.44 -19.57 0.33
C ASP A 349 -17.03 -20.70 1.29
N ARG A 350 -16.33 -20.35 2.37
CA ARG A 350 -15.86 -21.23 3.44
C ARG A 350 -15.76 -20.45 4.75
N HIS A 351 -15.41 -21.14 5.83
CA HIS A 351 -15.20 -20.50 7.12
C HIS A 351 -13.93 -19.62 7.05
N VAL A 352 -14.13 -18.32 7.25
CA VAL A 352 -13.09 -17.29 7.16
C VAL A 352 -13.04 -16.51 8.47
N ASP A 353 -11.86 -16.39 9.06
CA ASP A 353 -11.54 -15.42 10.10
C ASP A 353 -10.78 -14.24 9.45
N ARG A 354 -11.30 -13.02 9.55
CA ARG A 354 -10.69 -11.83 8.94
C ARG A 354 -9.99 -10.98 9.98
N PHE A 355 -8.73 -10.62 9.71
CA PHE A 355 -7.95 -9.72 10.54
C PHE A 355 -7.49 -8.52 9.72
N VAL A 356 -7.67 -7.33 10.26
CA VAL A 356 -7.07 -6.12 9.73
C VAL A 356 -5.71 -5.96 10.38
N LEU A 357 -4.65 -6.04 9.58
CA LEU A 357 -3.28 -5.78 9.99
C LEU A 357 -2.91 -4.36 9.63
N TYR A 358 -2.72 -3.56 10.66
CA TYR A 358 -2.36 -2.16 10.55
C TYR A 358 -0.86 -1.96 10.76
N ILE A 359 -0.17 -1.36 9.78
CA ILE A 359 1.27 -1.10 9.81
C ILE A 359 1.50 0.41 9.89
N GLU A 360 1.79 0.88 11.11
CA GLU A 360 2.20 2.26 11.38
C GLU A 360 3.66 2.29 11.84
N PRO A 361 4.56 2.89 11.06
CA PRO A 361 5.98 2.84 11.36
C PRO A 361 6.44 3.89 12.39
N ASP A 362 5.62 4.90 12.70
CA ASP A 362 5.89 5.91 13.74
C ASP A 362 4.63 6.14 14.59
N PRO A 363 4.31 5.23 15.54
CA PRO A 363 3.27 5.48 16.51
C PRO A 363 3.79 6.52 17.50
N LYS A 364 3.67 7.81 17.19
CA LYS A 364 4.06 8.87 18.12
C LYS A 364 3.26 8.71 19.41
N VAL A 365 3.93 8.28 20.48
CA VAL A 365 3.38 8.36 21.84
C VAL A 365 3.35 9.85 22.18
N GLU A 366 2.16 10.43 22.34
CA GLU A 366 2.03 11.84 22.71
C GLU A 366 2.81 12.09 24.01
N PRO A 367 3.77 13.04 24.03
CA PRO A 367 4.35 13.46 25.28
C PRO A 367 3.26 14.13 26.13
N PRO A 368 3.28 13.98 27.46
CA PRO A 368 2.28 14.59 28.34
C PRO A 368 2.21 16.10 28.08
N GLU A 369 1.00 16.63 27.89
CA GLU A 369 0.76 18.05 27.64
C GLU A 369 1.42 18.90 28.74
N ASN A 370 2.31 19.81 28.34
CA ASN A 370 2.95 20.77 29.24
C ASN A 370 2.28 22.14 29.01
N PRO A 371 1.39 22.60 29.89
CA PRO A 371 0.43 23.67 29.60
C PRO A 371 1.02 25.11 29.59
N SER A 372 2.33 25.29 29.43
CA SER A 372 3.00 26.56 29.76
C SER A 372 3.90 27.18 28.67
N GLN A 373 3.75 26.84 27.38
CA GLN A 373 4.45 27.56 26.31
C GLN A 373 3.49 28.34 25.42
N SER A 374 3.58 29.68 25.48
CA SER A 374 2.92 30.58 24.54
C SER A 374 3.61 30.50 23.18
N ILE A 375 2.92 29.92 22.20
CA ILE A 375 3.41 29.80 20.83
C ILE A 375 3.14 31.12 20.09
N GLY A 376 4.18 31.79 19.60
CA GLY A 376 4.06 33.03 18.81
C GLY A 376 3.51 32.79 17.38
N TYR A 377 3.08 33.86 16.71
CA TYR A 377 2.35 33.86 15.42
C TYR A 377 2.94 32.96 14.30
N LEU A 378 4.27 32.85 14.17
CA LEU A 378 4.91 31.94 13.21
C LEU A 378 4.88 30.47 13.66
N GLY A 379 4.96 30.24 14.97
CA GLY A 379 4.67 28.96 15.58
C GLY A 379 3.19 28.60 15.46
N THR A 380 2.28 29.56 15.33
CA THR A 380 0.86 29.34 15.04
C THR A 380 0.61 28.94 13.58
N ILE A 381 1.43 29.38 12.62
CA ILE A 381 1.34 28.94 11.21
C ILE A 381 2.01 27.57 11.03
N HIS A 382 3.17 27.34 11.67
CA HIS A 382 3.80 26.03 11.70
C HIS A 382 2.96 25.03 12.50
N ALA A 383 2.32 25.48 13.59
CA ALA A 383 1.23 24.77 14.25
C ALA A 383 0.09 24.57 13.26
N ALA A 384 -0.52 25.56 12.62
CA ALA A 384 -1.61 25.32 11.66
C ALA A 384 -1.28 24.33 10.51
N LEU A 385 -0.01 24.23 10.10
CA LEU A 385 0.49 23.23 9.14
C LEU A 385 0.86 21.86 9.78
N SER A 386 0.97 21.76 11.11
CA SER A 386 1.28 20.56 11.91
C SER A 386 0.22 20.13 12.95
N THR A 387 -0.76 20.99 13.26
CA THR A 387 -1.89 20.84 14.18
C THR A 387 -3.17 20.56 13.42
N ILE A 388 -3.14 20.49 12.09
CA ILE A 388 -4.01 19.51 11.43
C ILE A 388 -3.41 18.17 11.83
N PRO A 389 -4.06 17.40 12.72
CA PRO A 389 -3.50 16.15 13.19
C PRO A 389 -3.35 15.26 11.95
N ARG A 390 -2.11 14.95 11.55
CA ARG A 390 -1.85 13.83 10.64
C ARG A 390 -2.34 12.50 11.23
N ASN A 391 -2.63 12.51 12.52
CA ASN A 391 -3.44 11.52 13.23
C ASN A 391 -4.91 11.96 13.22
N GLN A 392 -5.63 11.78 12.10
CA GLN A 392 -7.07 11.55 12.26
C GLN A 392 -7.22 10.32 13.17
N PRO A 393 -8.01 10.39 14.24
CA PRO A 393 -8.11 9.27 15.15
C PRO A 393 -8.69 8.09 14.36
N ILE A 394 -7.99 6.95 14.33
CA ILE A 394 -8.47 5.67 13.77
C ILE A 394 -9.68 5.16 14.58
N LEU A 395 -10.22 5.99 15.48
CA LEU A 395 -11.25 5.63 16.43
C LEU A 395 -12.56 5.35 15.71
N GLU A 396 -12.92 6.18 14.72
CA GLU A 396 -14.15 6.00 13.94
C GLU A 396 -14.09 4.67 13.16
N GLU A 397 -12.96 4.35 12.54
CA GLU A 397 -12.81 3.12 11.77
C GLU A 397 -12.62 1.87 12.66
N LEU A 398 -11.98 2.01 13.83
CA LEU A 398 -11.92 0.96 14.84
C LEU A 398 -13.31 0.69 15.45
N GLU A 399 -14.11 1.73 15.68
CA GLU A 399 -15.50 1.61 16.10
C GLU A 399 -16.33 0.88 15.03
N GLU A 400 -16.10 1.16 13.75
CA GLU A 400 -16.74 0.42 12.65
C GLU A 400 -16.38 -1.07 12.67
N ILE A 401 -15.10 -1.41 12.88
CA ILE A 401 -14.67 -2.82 13.03
C ILE A 401 -15.36 -3.47 14.23
N VAL A 402 -15.42 -2.80 15.38
CA VAL A 402 -16.06 -3.33 16.59
C VAL A 402 -17.55 -3.57 16.35
N ASP A 403 -18.22 -2.66 15.66
CA ASP A 403 -19.63 -2.82 15.31
C ASP A 403 -19.85 -3.95 14.29
N GLN A 404 -18.95 -4.10 13.32
CA GLN A 404 -18.98 -5.22 12.37
C GLN A 404 -18.76 -6.57 13.08
N ASP A 405 -17.79 -6.66 14.00
CA ASP A 405 -17.56 -7.87 14.81
C ASP A 405 -18.80 -8.21 15.65
N ARG A 406 -19.42 -7.20 16.29
CA ARG A 406 -20.67 -7.40 17.04
C ARG A 406 -21.77 -7.98 16.16
N ARG A 407 -21.95 -7.46 14.94
CA ARG A 407 -22.93 -7.98 13.96
C ARG A 407 -22.61 -9.43 13.55
N VAL A 408 -21.34 -9.74 13.29
CA VAL A 408 -20.90 -11.10 12.94
C VAL A 408 -21.17 -12.08 14.10
N GLN A 409 -20.87 -11.70 15.33
CA GLN A 409 -21.13 -12.53 16.51
C GLN A 409 -22.63 -12.80 16.71
N ILE A 410 -23.49 -11.79 16.52
CA ILE A 410 -24.95 -11.95 16.60
C ILE A 410 -25.44 -12.91 15.52
N ASN A 411 -25.05 -12.68 14.27
CA ASN A 411 -25.44 -13.54 13.14
C ASN A 411 -24.97 -14.98 13.35
N ARG A 412 -23.74 -15.16 13.84
CA ARG A 412 -23.20 -16.48 14.15
C ARG A 412 -24.03 -17.20 15.20
N ARG A 413 -24.39 -16.54 16.31
CA ARG A 413 -25.27 -17.13 17.34
C ARG A 413 -26.64 -17.50 16.77
N LEU A 414 -27.19 -16.67 15.90
CA LEU A 414 -28.49 -16.89 15.25
C LEU A 414 -28.45 -18.11 14.32
N VAL A 415 -27.39 -18.23 13.51
CA VAL A 415 -27.15 -19.40 12.66
C VAL A 415 -26.92 -20.66 13.50
N GLU A 416 -26.07 -20.61 14.53
CA GLU A 416 -25.80 -21.75 15.42
C GLU A 416 -27.07 -22.22 16.16
N ALA A 417 -27.96 -21.30 16.52
CA ALA A 417 -29.24 -21.61 17.15
C ALA A 417 -30.27 -22.25 16.17
N GLU A 418 -30.30 -21.80 14.92
CA GLU A 418 -31.25 -22.31 13.91
C GLU A 418 -30.74 -23.54 13.14
N GLN A 419 -29.42 -23.79 13.15
CA GLN A 419 -28.79 -24.91 12.45
C GLN A 419 -29.40 -26.29 12.79
N PRO A 420 -29.72 -26.63 14.06
CA PRO A 420 -30.38 -27.89 14.38
C PRO A 420 -31.76 -28.04 13.72
N ARG A 421 -32.55 -26.95 13.67
CA ARG A 421 -33.91 -26.94 13.08
C ARG A 421 -33.85 -27.08 11.56
N VAL A 422 -32.89 -26.41 10.92
CA VAL A 422 -32.66 -26.56 9.48
C VAL A 422 -32.25 -27.99 9.13
N VAL A 423 -31.34 -28.59 9.90
CA VAL A 423 -30.91 -29.99 9.69
C VAL A 423 -32.08 -30.96 9.85
N GLU A 424 -32.95 -30.75 10.83
CA GLU A 424 -34.15 -31.56 11.03
C GLU A 424 -35.16 -31.40 9.87
N LYS A 425 -35.37 -30.18 9.39
CA LYS A 425 -36.24 -29.89 8.25
C LYS A 425 -35.72 -30.51 6.95
N VAL A 426 -34.41 -30.41 6.69
CA VAL A 426 -33.77 -31.04 5.51
C VAL A 426 -33.85 -32.56 5.59
N ARG A 427 -33.60 -33.16 6.77
CA ARG A 427 -33.77 -34.62 6.96
C ARG A 427 -35.20 -35.08 6.70
N SER A 428 -36.21 -34.32 7.12
CA SER A 428 -37.62 -34.67 6.89
C SER A 428 -38.10 -34.45 5.46
N LEU A 429 -37.39 -33.67 4.65
CA LEU A 429 -37.66 -33.53 3.21
C LEU A 429 -36.91 -34.58 2.35
N LEU A 430 -35.86 -35.18 2.90
CA LEU A 430 -35.06 -36.22 2.24
C LEU A 430 -35.44 -37.65 2.66
N ALA A 431 -36.32 -37.79 3.67
CA ALA A 431 -36.96 -39.03 4.09
C ALA A 431 -38.34 -39.12 3.43
#